data_AF-A0AA38SYE9-F1
#
_entry.id   AF-A0AA38SYE9-F1
#
_cell.length_a   1.000
_cell.length_b   1.000
_cell.length_c   1.000
_cell.angle_alpha   90.00
_cell.angle_beta   90.00
_cell.angle_gamma   90.00
#
_symmetry.space_group_name_H-M   'P 1'
#
loop_
_entity.id
_entity.type
_entity.pdbx_description
1 polymer ?
#
loop_
_entity_poly.entity_id
_entity_poly.type
_entity_poly.pdbx_seq_one_letter_code
_entity_poly.pdbx_strand_id
1 'polypeptide(L)'
;MDPLNTTEKIKIPCPCMSCLNHYSLDVDEVDHHLFSKGIDPNYTNWTKHGEKDEPSRSVPVNVDHDDLHIEDFADSTTGILADALETIEMVQVTEENFLEEHEKFQALLEDAESPYTKGAPTLQSCLQWFNCST
;
A
#
# COMPACT_ATOMS: atom_id res chain seq x y z
N MET A 1 12.75 33.56 26.91
CA MET A 1 11.98 32.33 27.18
C MET A 1 11.78 31.68 25.84
N ASP A 2 12.75 30.88 25.41
CA ASP A 2 12.67 30.14 24.16
C ASP A 2 11.59 29.06 24.29
N PRO A 3 10.59 29.01 23.41
CA PRO A 3 9.67 27.89 23.36
C PRO A 3 10.41 26.76 22.66
N LEU A 4 11.25 26.04 23.39
CA LEU A 4 11.64 24.70 22.99
C LEU A 4 10.37 23.85 23.06
N ASN A 5 9.68 23.84 21.92
CA ASN A 5 8.73 22.84 21.49
C ASN A 5 9.43 21.49 21.61
N THR A 6 9.32 20.86 22.79
CA THR A 6 9.65 19.46 22.98
C THR A 6 8.60 18.66 22.23
N THR A 7 8.77 18.54 20.92
CA THR A 7 8.15 17.48 20.14
C THR A 7 8.70 16.18 20.71
N GLU A 8 8.02 15.64 21.72
CA GLU A 8 8.35 14.32 22.24
C GLU A 8 8.25 13.34 21.08
N LYS A 9 9.38 12.75 20.73
CA LYS A 9 9.43 11.77 19.65
C LYS A 9 8.62 10.56 20.07
N ILE A 10 7.64 10.21 19.25
CA ILE A 10 6.81 9.04 19.46
C ILE A 10 7.69 7.80 19.32
N LYS A 11 7.72 6.97 20.36
CA LYS A 11 8.44 5.71 20.37
C LYS A 11 7.49 4.56 20.19
N ILE A 12 7.83 3.64 19.29
CA ILE A 12 7.03 2.45 19.01
C ILE A 12 7.88 1.19 19.19
N PRO A 13 7.30 0.05 19.59
CA PRO A 13 7.99 -1.23 19.62
C PRO A 13 8.58 -1.56 18.25
N CYS A 14 9.83 -2.03 18.22
CA CYS A 14 10.51 -2.39 16.98
C CYS A 14 10.30 -3.89 16.67
N PRO A 15 9.59 -4.25 15.59
CA PRO A 15 9.28 -5.65 15.27
C PRO A 15 10.39 -6.35 14.46
N CYS A 16 11.60 -5.80 14.40
CA CYS A 16 12.68 -6.39 13.60
C CYS A 16 13.20 -7.70 14.23
N MET A 17 13.85 -8.55 13.42
CA MET A 17 14.39 -9.85 13.85
C MET A 17 15.36 -9.78 15.04
N SER A 18 15.96 -8.63 15.31
CA SER A 18 16.85 -8.44 16.46
C SER A 18 16.16 -7.87 17.69
N CYS A 19 15.14 -7.01 17.50
CA CYS A 19 14.48 -6.32 18.60
C CYS A 19 13.29 -7.11 19.15
N LEU A 20 12.61 -7.92 18.32
CA LEU A 20 11.51 -8.79 18.72
C LEU A 20 10.43 -8.08 19.55
N ASN A 21 10.11 -6.83 19.20
CA ASN A 21 9.18 -5.96 19.94
C ASN A 21 9.59 -5.65 21.40
N HIS A 22 10.81 -5.97 21.83
CA HIS A 22 11.29 -5.71 23.20
C HIS A 22 11.78 -4.28 23.43
N TYR A 23 12.14 -3.58 22.36
CA TYR A 23 12.67 -2.22 22.43
C TYR A 23 11.73 -1.25 21.72
N SER A 24 11.38 -0.16 22.40
CA SER A 24 10.67 0.96 21.79
C SER A 24 11.67 2.01 21.30
N LEU A 25 11.67 2.25 20.00
CA LEU A 25 12.59 3.14 19.31
C LEU A 25 11.81 4.27 18.62
N ASP A 26 12.50 5.33 18.24
CA ASP A 26 11.89 6.36 17.41
C ASP A 26 11.52 5.77 16.04
N VAL A 27 10.52 6.34 15.37
CA VAL A 27 10.02 5.83 14.08
C VAL A 27 11.14 5.69 13.04
N ASP A 28 12.05 6.68 12.97
CA ASP A 28 13.20 6.65 12.04
C ASP A 28 14.15 5.47 12.32
N GLU A 29 14.34 5.11 13.59
CA GLU A 29 15.19 3.99 13.98
C GLU A 29 14.52 2.65 13.69
N VAL A 30 13.19 2.57 13.87
CA VAL A 30 12.41 1.38 13.49
C VAL A 30 12.46 1.16 11.99
N ASP A 31 12.31 2.21 11.17
CA ASP A 31 12.43 2.14 9.72
C ASP A 31 13.81 1.62 9.29
N HIS A 32 14.88 2.19 9.84
CA HIS A 32 16.24 1.74 9.58
C HIS A 32 16.46 0.26 9.95
N HIS A 33 15.91 -0.19 11.09
CA HIS A 33 15.98 -1.59 11.50
C HIS A 33 15.17 -2.51 10.60
N LEU A 34 13.99 -2.11 10.15
CA LEU A 34 13.19 -2.89 9.22
C LEU A 34 13.92 -3.07 7.88
N PHE A 35 14.55 -2.01 7.37
CA PHE A 35 15.34 -2.07 6.14
C PHE A 35 16.58 -2.95 6.27
N SER A 36 17.35 -2.80 7.36
CA SER A 36 18.66 -3.46 7.51
C SER A 36 18.59 -4.86 8.11
N LYS A 37 17.65 -5.11 9.02
CA LYS A 37 17.54 -6.36 9.81
C LYS A 37 16.32 -7.19 9.46
N GLY A 38 15.36 -6.64 8.70
CA GLY A 38 14.10 -7.32 8.37
C GLY A 38 13.14 -7.46 9.56
N ILE A 39 11.88 -7.74 9.25
CA ILE A 39 10.82 -8.00 10.23
C ILE A 39 10.95 -9.43 10.80
N ASP A 40 10.59 -9.62 12.07
CA ASP A 40 10.43 -10.98 12.64
C ASP A 40 9.31 -11.72 11.88
N PRO A 41 9.62 -12.82 11.16
CA PRO A 41 8.62 -13.55 10.40
C PRO A 41 7.53 -14.20 11.29
N ASN A 42 7.79 -14.37 12.59
CA ASN A 42 6.81 -14.90 13.53
C ASN A 42 5.89 -13.80 14.09
N TYR A 43 6.21 -12.52 13.84
CA TYR A 43 5.36 -11.40 14.23
C TYR A 43 4.25 -11.18 13.20
N THR A 44 3.33 -12.14 13.13
CA THR A 44 2.21 -12.18 12.17
C THR A 44 0.95 -11.49 12.69
N ASN A 45 0.91 -11.14 13.97
CA ASN A 45 -0.19 -10.43 14.59
C ASN A 45 0.30 -9.12 15.19
N TRP A 46 -0.19 -7.99 14.66
CA TRP A 46 0.18 -6.63 15.04
C TRP A 46 -0.43 -6.14 16.35
N THR A 47 -0.42 -7.00 17.38
CA THR A 47 -0.94 -6.73 18.73
C THR A 47 -0.29 -5.54 19.45
N LYS A 48 0.93 -5.13 19.06
CA LYS A 48 1.67 -4.05 19.73
C LYS A 48 1.44 -2.67 19.12
N HIS A 49 0.70 -2.57 18.02
CA HIS A 49 0.55 -1.32 17.26
C HIS A 49 -0.82 -0.64 17.38
N GLY A 50 -1.64 -1.03 18.36
CA GLY A 50 -2.91 -0.34 18.65
C GLY A 50 -4.04 -0.62 17.64
N GLU A 51 -3.80 -1.53 16.70
CA GLU A 51 -4.84 -2.06 15.81
C GLU A 51 -5.87 -2.87 16.62
N LYS A 52 -7.12 -2.84 16.17
CA LYS A 52 -8.17 -3.67 16.79
C LYS A 52 -7.93 -5.13 16.42
N ASP A 53 -8.11 -6.03 17.38
CA ASP A 53 -8.01 -7.47 17.19
C ASP A 53 -9.09 -7.95 16.19
N GLU A 54 -8.80 -7.88 14.90
CA GLU A 54 -9.58 -8.58 13.88
C GLU A 54 -9.19 -10.06 13.91
N PRO A 55 -10.15 -11.00 13.89
CA PRO A 55 -9.83 -12.42 13.91
C PRO A 55 -8.98 -12.76 12.69
N SER A 56 -7.75 -13.22 12.94
CA SER A 56 -6.81 -13.61 11.90
C SER A 56 -7.45 -14.69 11.01
N ARG A 57 -7.89 -14.32 9.81
CA ARG A 57 -8.30 -15.29 8.78
C ARG A 57 -7.04 -15.91 8.18
N SER A 58 -6.36 -16.75 8.96
CA SER A 58 -5.35 -17.65 8.41
C SER A 58 -6.08 -18.66 7.53
N VAL A 59 -6.18 -18.39 6.24
CA VAL A 59 -6.63 -19.37 5.26
C VAL A 59 -5.46 -20.32 5.03
N PRO A 60 -5.53 -21.60 5.44
CA PRO A 60 -4.49 -22.55 5.09
C PRO A 60 -4.61 -22.81 3.59
N VAL A 61 -3.67 -22.28 2.80
CA VAL A 61 -3.53 -22.68 1.39
C VAL A 61 -2.84 -24.04 1.38
N ASN A 62 -3.64 -25.10 1.55
CA ASN A 62 -3.21 -26.45 1.22
C ASN A 62 -3.42 -26.63 -0.29
N VAL A 63 -2.35 -26.44 -1.05
CA VAL A 63 -2.28 -26.92 -2.43
C VAL A 63 -1.92 -28.40 -2.40
N ASP A 64 -2.92 -29.25 -2.16
CA ASP A 64 -2.84 -30.65 -2.55
C ASP A 64 -3.80 -30.88 -3.72
N HIS A 65 -3.19 -31.21 -4.85
CA HIS A 65 -3.83 -31.72 -6.04
C HIS A 65 -4.24 -33.16 -5.74
N ASP A 66 -5.52 -33.40 -5.44
CA ASP A 66 -6.28 -34.50 -6.05
C ASP A 66 -7.68 -34.68 -5.44
N ASP A 67 -8.61 -34.90 -6.37
CA ASP A 67 -9.92 -35.55 -6.30
C ASP A 67 -11.10 -34.86 -5.58
N LEU A 68 -12.04 -34.38 -6.41
CA LEU A 68 -13.34 -33.85 -6.02
C LEU A 68 -14.34 -35.01 -5.88
N HIS A 69 -14.83 -35.27 -4.67
CA HIS A 69 -16.05 -36.03 -4.46
C HIS A 69 -17.13 -35.15 -3.87
N ILE A 70 -18.02 -34.68 -4.74
CA ILE A 70 -19.21 -33.89 -4.40
C ILE A 70 -20.39 -34.83 -4.36
N GLU A 71 -20.89 -35.14 -3.15
CA GLU A 71 -22.28 -35.51 -2.97
C GLU A 71 -22.86 -34.76 -1.76
N ASP A 72 -23.96 -34.05 -2.03
CA ASP A 72 -24.88 -33.36 -1.12
C ASP A 72 -24.75 -31.83 -0.99
N PHE A 73 -25.33 -31.10 -1.95
CA PHE A 73 -25.46 -29.64 -1.88
C PHE A 73 -26.70 -29.14 -2.63
N ALA A 74 -27.89 -29.60 -2.21
CA ALA A 74 -29.15 -29.11 -2.77
C ALA A 74 -29.78 -27.95 -1.96
N ASP A 75 -29.26 -27.60 -0.78
CA ASP A 75 -29.84 -26.56 0.09
C ASP A 75 -29.07 -25.22 0.06
N SER A 76 -27.83 -25.21 -0.44
CA SER A 76 -26.94 -24.05 -0.34
C SER A 76 -26.74 -23.30 -1.67
N THR A 77 -27.30 -23.79 -2.76
CA THR A 77 -27.33 -23.08 -4.05
C THR A 77 -28.19 -21.81 -4.00
N THR A 78 -29.26 -21.79 -3.18
CA THR A 78 -30.14 -20.62 -3.02
C THR A 78 -29.42 -19.43 -2.36
N GLY A 79 -28.50 -19.69 -1.42
CA GLY A 79 -27.68 -18.65 -0.79
C GLY A 79 -26.59 -18.11 -1.71
N ILE A 80 -25.95 -18.99 -2.48
CA ILE A 80 -24.92 -18.60 -3.47
C ILE A 80 -25.51 -17.71 -4.57
N LEU A 81 -26.74 -17.98 -5.01
CA LEU A 81 -27.41 -17.18 -6.04
C LEU A 81 -27.81 -15.78 -5.56
N ALA A 82 -28.05 -15.59 -4.26
CA ALA A 82 -28.35 -14.28 -3.68
C ALA A 82 -27.10 -13.40 -3.56
N ASP A 83 -25.99 -13.96 -3.05
CA ASP A 83 -24.69 -13.28 -2.99
C ASP A 83 -24.13 -12.92 -4.38
N ALA A 84 -24.39 -13.78 -5.37
CA ALA A 84 -24.01 -13.53 -6.76
C ALA A 84 -24.79 -12.35 -7.38
N LEU A 85 -26.04 -12.10 -6.97
CA LEU A 85 -26.81 -10.96 -7.45
C LEU A 85 -26.36 -9.63 -6.81
N GLU A 86 -25.99 -9.66 -5.53
CA GLU A 86 -25.53 -8.49 -4.77
C GLU A 86 -24.12 -8.04 -5.20
N THR A 87 -23.25 -8.99 -5.58
CA THR A 87 -21.92 -8.68 -6.15
C THR A 87 -22.00 -8.07 -7.55
N ILE A 88 -23.00 -8.39 -8.35
CA ILE A 88 -23.19 -7.79 -9.70
C ILE A 88 -23.47 -6.28 -9.60
N GLU A 89 -24.17 -5.81 -8.56
CA GLU A 89 -24.49 -4.39 -8.37
C GLU A 89 -23.26 -3.56 -7.92
N MET A 90 -22.41 -4.12 -7.06
CA MET A 90 -21.17 -3.49 -6.59
C MET A 90 -20.09 -3.39 -7.68
N VAL A 91 -20.06 -4.32 -8.64
CA VAL A 91 -19.10 -4.33 -9.76
C VAL A 91 -19.38 -3.19 -10.75
N GLN A 92 -20.65 -2.89 -11.03
CA GLN A 92 -21.03 -1.84 -11.99
C GLN A 92 -20.61 -0.44 -11.52
N VAL A 93 -20.74 -0.15 -10.21
CA VAL A 93 -20.31 1.14 -9.62
C VAL A 93 -18.79 1.32 -9.68
N THR A 94 -18.01 0.24 -9.64
CA THR A 94 -16.56 0.32 -9.73
C THR A 94 -16.05 0.46 -11.15
N GLU A 95 -16.74 -0.10 -12.15
CA GLU A 95 -16.32 -0.03 -13.56
C GLU A 95 -16.37 1.41 -14.10
N GLU A 96 -17.39 2.18 -13.77
CA GLU A 96 -17.51 3.59 -14.22
C GLU A 96 -16.40 4.48 -13.62
N ASN A 97 -16.06 4.28 -12.35
CA ASN A 97 -14.97 5.02 -11.70
C ASN A 97 -13.58 4.57 -12.16
N PHE A 98 -13.38 3.28 -12.45
CA PHE A 98 -12.08 2.78 -12.91
C PHE A 98 -11.73 3.27 -14.33
N LEU A 99 -12.74 3.51 -15.18
CA LEU A 99 -12.55 3.99 -16.55
C LEU A 99 -12.11 5.46 -16.59
N GLU A 100 -12.70 6.33 -15.76
CA GLU A 100 -12.29 7.74 -15.66
C GLU A 100 -10.84 7.90 -15.17
N GLU A 101 -10.42 7.06 -14.22
CA GLU A 101 -9.05 7.10 -13.70
C GLU A 101 -8.02 6.50 -14.67
N HIS A 102 -8.44 5.55 -15.52
CA HIS A 102 -7.59 4.93 -16.53
C HIS A 102 -7.14 5.94 -17.60
N GLU A 103 -8.04 6.78 -18.11
CA GLU A 103 -7.69 7.80 -19.12
C GLU A 103 -6.71 8.83 -18.57
N LYS A 104 -6.92 9.25 -17.32
CA LYS A 104 -6.01 10.18 -16.63
C LYS A 104 -4.63 9.57 -16.39
N PHE A 105 -4.58 8.29 -16.05
CA PHE A 105 -3.33 7.56 -15.88
C PHE A 105 -2.59 7.35 -17.20
N GLN A 106 -3.29 7.01 -18.29
CA GLN A 106 -2.69 6.89 -19.62
C GLN A 106 -2.10 8.22 -20.10
N ALA A 107 -2.77 9.35 -19.89
CA ALA A 107 -2.25 10.67 -20.24
C ALA A 107 -0.93 11.01 -19.53
N LEU A 108 -0.76 10.56 -18.28
CA LEU A 108 0.49 10.75 -17.53
C LEU A 108 1.64 9.89 -18.06
N LEU A 109 1.35 8.66 -18.50
CA LEU A 109 2.34 7.78 -19.13
C LEU A 109 2.78 8.33 -20.48
N GLU A 110 1.84 8.82 -21.30
CA GLU A 110 2.16 9.43 -22.60
C GLU A 110 3.01 10.70 -22.46
N ASP A 111 2.74 11.56 -21.46
CA ASP A 111 3.57 12.74 -21.19
C ASP A 111 4.98 12.36 -20.72
N ALA A 112 5.09 11.32 -19.88
CA ALA A 112 6.38 10.82 -19.38
C ALA A 112 7.22 10.16 -20.49
N GLU A 113 6.58 9.46 -21.43
CA GLU A 113 7.26 8.82 -22.57
C GLU A 113 7.55 9.80 -23.71
N SER A 114 6.91 10.97 -23.74
CA SER A 114 7.18 12.01 -24.72
C SER A 114 8.62 12.52 -24.57
N PRO A 115 9.51 12.26 -25.55
CA PRO A 115 10.85 12.81 -25.49
C PRO A 115 10.71 14.33 -25.65
N TYR A 116 10.93 15.10 -24.58
CA TYR A 116 11.00 16.57 -24.57
C TYR A 116 12.07 17.05 -25.56
N THR A 117 11.73 17.06 -26.83
CA THR A 117 12.61 17.32 -27.97
C THR A 117 11.99 18.40 -28.84
N LYS A 118 11.55 19.49 -28.20
CA LYS A 118 11.38 20.74 -28.93
C LYS A 118 11.79 21.92 -28.08
N GLY A 119 13.08 22.23 -28.19
CA GLY A 119 13.63 23.52 -27.81
C GLY A 119 14.17 23.59 -26.39
N ALA A 120 15.03 22.63 -25.98
CA ALA A 120 15.93 22.89 -24.87
C ALA A 120 16.64 24.23 -25.13
N PRO A 121 16.42 25.28 -24.31
CA PRO A 121 17.11 26.53 -24.51
C PRO A 121 18.60 26.25 -24.38
N THR A 122 19.38 26.75 -25.34
CA THR A 122 20.84 26.70 -25.21
C THR A 122 21.24 27.34 -23.88
N LEU A 123 22.36 26.92 -23.29
CA LEU A 123 22.85 27.48 -22.03
C LEU A 123 22.91 29.01 -22.04
N GLN A 124 23.10 29.62 -23.21
CA GLN A 124 23.06 31.06 -23.44
C GLN A 124 21.66 31.69 -23.20
N SER A 125 20.58 31.00 -23.58
CA SER A 125 19.21 31.45 -23.36
C SER A 125 18.81 31.37 -21.87
N CYS A 126 19.32 30.39 -21.12
CA CYS A 126 19.10 30.29 -19.67
C CYS A 126 19.81 31.40 -18.89
N LEU A 127 21.03 31.78 -19.31
CA LEU A 127 21.78 32.89 -18.69
C LEU A 127 21.10 34.25 -18.92
N GLN A 128 20.42 34.42 -20.05
CA GLN A 128 19.72 35.67 -20.37
C GLN A 128 18.47 35.88 -19.49
N TRP A 129 17.82 34.79 -19.06
CA TRP A 129 16.72 34.85 -18.08
C TRP A 129 17.20 35.19 -16.67
N PHE A 130 18.36 34.69 -16.26
CA PHE A 130 18.92 34.97 -14.93
C PHE A 130 19.36 36.44 -14.76
N ASN A 131 19.82 37.08 -15.84
CA ASN A 131 20.29 38.47 -15.83
C ASN A 131 19.19 39.51 -16.09
N CYS A 132 17.95 39.10 -16.35
CA CYS A 132 16.83 40.03 -16.59
C CYS A 132 15.99 40.32 -15.33
N SER A 133 16.38 39.77 -14.17
CA SER A 133 15.68 39.92 -12.88
C SER A 133 16.36 40.91 -11.92
N THR A 134 17.15 41.85 -12.42
CA THR A 134 17.67 43.00 -11.67
C THR A 134 17.26 44.31 -12.29
#